data_AF-A0A921HPZ3-F1
#
_entry.id   AF-A0A921HPZ3-F1
#
_cell.length_a   1.000
_cell.length_b   1.000
_cell.length_c   1.000
_cell.angle_alpha   90.00
_cell.angle_beta   90.00
_cell.angle_gamma   90.00
#
_symmetry.space_group_name_H-M   'P 1'
#
loop_
_entity.id
_entity.type
_entity.pdbx_description
1 polymer ?
#
loop_
_entity_poly.entity_id
_entity_poly.type
_entity_poly.pdbx_seq_one_letter_code
_entity_poly.pdbx_strand_id
1 'polypeptide(L)' 'MSNNYIAVIVEGGAEKAIINVLLDHDLLKFNRSDMLEEDVIRDRNAKTFAREHLSYGFAKNQISIFTS' A
#
# COMPACT_ATOMS: atom_id res chain seq x y z
N MET A 1 -3.42 14.88 14.59
CA MET A 1 -3.29 13.42 14.50
C MET A 1 -2.80 13.11 13.10
N SER A 2 -1.53 12.73 12.96
CA SER A 2 -0.94 12.37 11.68
C SER A 2 -1.34 10.93 11.38
N ASN A 3 -2.49 10.73 10.73
CA ASN A 3 -2.90 9.38 10.30
C ASN A 3 -2.03 8.99 9.11
N ASN A 4 -0.92 8.31 9.42
CA ASN A 4 -0.02 7.74 8.43
C ASN A 4 -0.67 6.48 7.88
N TYR A 5 -1.45 6.61 6.80
CA TYR A 5 -1.96 5.45 6.07
C TYR A 5 -0.86 4.85 5.19
N ILE A 6 -0.82 3.53 5.13
CA ILE A 6 0.12 2.76 4.31
C ILE A 6 -0.62 2.25 3.08
N ALA A 7 -0.23 2.70 1.90
CA ALA A 7 -0.72 2.11 0.65
C ALA A 7 0.21 0.97 0.22
N VAL A 8 -0.35 -0.22 0.04
CA VAL A 8 0.39 -1.38 -0.49
C VAL A 8 -0.04 -1.61 -1.93
N ILE A 9 0.90 -1.44 -2.86
CA ILE A 9 0.66 -1.52 -4.30
C ILE A 9 1.37 -2.77 -4.83
N VAL A 10 0.67 -3.55 -5.64
CA VAL A 10 1.19 -4.75 -6.31
C VAL A 10 0.84 -4.74 -7.79
N GLU A 11 1.72 -5.24 -8.63
CA GLU A 11 1.53 -5.28 -10.08
C GLU A 11 0.89 -6.61 -10.51
N GLY A 12 1.22 -7.69 -9.78
CA GLY A 12 0.85 -9.07 -10.08
C GLY A 12 -0.03 -9.76 -9.03
N GLY A 13 -0.70 -10.83 -9.46
CA GLY A 13 -1.50 -11.68 -8.56
C GLY A 13 -0.65 -12.47 -7.55
N ALA A 14 0.57 -12.87 -7.94
CA ALA A 14 1.50 -13.56 -7.06
C ALA A 14 1.94 -12.68 -5.89
N GLU A 15 2.26 -11.41 -6.15
CA GLU A 15 2.61 -10.42 -5.14
C GLU A 15 1.45 -10.16 -4.18
N LYS A 16 0.22 -10.01 -4.69
CA LYS A 16 -0.99 -9.88 -3.85
C LYS A 16 -1.15 -11.08 -2.92
N ALA A 17 -0.93 -12.30 -3.42
CA ALA A 17 -1.04 -13.52 -2.63
C ALA A 17 0.02 -13.56 -1.52
N ILE A 18 1.29 -13.22 -1.82
CA ILE A 18 2.37 -13.19 -0.84
C ILE A 18 2.10 -12.13 0.24
N ILE A 19 1.72 -10.90 -0.16
CA ILE A 19 1.40 -9.82 0.78
C ILE A 19 0.24 -10.22 1.70
N ASN A 20 -0.83 -10.80 1.14
CA ASN A 20 -1.96 -11.27 1.95
C ASN A 20 -1.52 -12.32 2.97
N VAL A 21 -0.70 -13.30 2.57
CA VAL A 21 -0.17 -14.30 3.51
C VAL A 21 0.67 -13.65 4.61
N LEU A 22 1.51 -12.66 4.28
CA LEU A 22 2.32 -11.94 5.27
C LEU A 22 1.45 -11.09 6.22
N LEU A 23 0.36 -10.50 5.72
CA LEU A 23 -0.61 -9.76 6.52
C LEU A 23 -1.40 -10.69 7.45
N ASP A 24 -1.85 -11.83 6.95
CA ASP A 24 -2.64 -12.82 7.71
C ASP A 24 -1.81 -13.47 8.84
N HIS A 25 -0.49 -13.46 8.70
CA HIS A 25 0.46 -13.96 9.70
C HIS A 25 1.13 -12.87 10.54
N ASP A 26 0.72 -11.60 10.42
CA ASP A 26 1.29 -10.46 11.15
C ASP A 26 2.83 -10.35 11.00
N LEU A 27 3.36 -10.71 9.83
CA LEU A 27 4.81 -10.74 9.54
C LEU A 27 5.33 -9.40 9.02
N LEU A 28 4.46 -8.42 8.81
CA LEU A 28 4.81 -7.07 8.35
C LEU A 28 4.93 -6.10 9.52
N LYS A 29 5.62 -4.98 9.31
CA LYS A 29 5.75 -3.90 10.31
C LYS A 29 4.45 -3.09 10.54
N PHE A 30 3.39 -3.47 9.85
CA PHE A 30 2.09 -2.79 9.86
C PHE A 30 0.98 -3.81 9.71
N ASN A 31 -0.20 -3.45 10.20
CA ASN A 31 -1.40 -4.28 10.14
C ASN A 31 -2.31 -3.83 9.00
N ARG A 32 -3.27 -4.68 8.66
CA ARG A 32 -4.29 -4.37 7.64
C ARG A 32 -5.06 -3.08 7.97
N SER A 33 -5.28 -2.79 9.26
CA SER A 33 -5.94 -1.57 9.72
C SER A 33 -5.11 -0.29 9.54
N ASP A 34 -3.78 -0.41 9.38
CA ASP A 34 -2.90 0.71 9.04
C ASP A 34 -2.90 0.99 7.52
N MET A 35 -3.50 0.08 6.73
CA MET A 35 -3.52 0.18 5.28
C MET A 35 -4.64 1.07 4.75
N LEU A 36 -4.38 1.72 3.61
CA LEU A 36 -5.40 2.43 2.87
C LEU A 36 -6.47 1.44 2.38
N GLU A 37 -7.74 1.71 2.70
CA GLU A 37 -8.89 0.85 2.37
C GLU A 37 -8.81 -0.60 2.89
N GLU A 38 -7.87 -0.89 3.79
CA GLU A 38 -7.66 -2.23 4.36
C GLU A 38 -7.43 -3.32 3.29
N ASP A 39 -7.01 -2.96 2.07
CA ASP A 39 -6.79 -3.88 0.95
C ASP A 39 -5.50 -3.57 0.19
N VAL A 40 -4.99 -4.60 -0.48
CA VAL A 40 -3.84 -4.53 -1.37
C VAL A 40 -4.31 -4.05 -2.73
N ILE A 41 -3.74 -2.94 -3.18
CA ILE A 41 -4.15 -2.24 -4.38
C ILE A 41 -3.38 -2.78 -5.56
N ARG A 42 -4.10 -3.20 -6.60
CA ARG A 42 -3.48 -3.71 -7.82
C ARG A 42 -3.37 -2.59 -8.85
N ASP A 43 -2.19 -1.99 -8.94
CA ASP A 43 -1.89 -0.98 -9.96
C ASP A 43 -0.49 -1.25 -10.55
N ARG A 44 -0.36 -1.01 -11.85
CA ARG A 44 0.89 -1.16 -12.61
C ARG A 44 1.77 0.07 -12.52
N ASN A 45 1.28 1.15 -11.91
CA ASN A 45 2.04 2.38 -11.80
C ASN A 45 1.75 3.10 -10.49
N ALA A 46 2.69 2.97 -9.54
CA ALA A 46 2.63 3.65 -8.26
C ALA A 46 2.50 5.19 -8.39
N LYS A 47 2.97 5.81 -9.48
CA LYS A 47 2.80 7.25 -9.72
C LYS A 47 1.38 7.60 -10.17
N THR A 48 0.74 6.76 -10.98
CA THR A 48 -0.65 6.97 -11.37
C THR A 48 -1.56 6.77 -10.16
N PHE A 49 -1.34 5.70 -9.40
CA PHE A 49 -2.03 5.46 -8.14
C PHE A 49 -1.88 6.63 -7.17
N ALA A 50 -0.64 7.07 -6.92
CA ALA A 50 -0.38 8.23 -6.07
C ALA A 50 -1.10 9.48 -6.57
N ARG A 51 -1.14 9.71 -7.87
CA ARG A 51 -1.87 10.85 -8.43
C ARG A 51 -3.38 10.68 -8.25
N GLU A 52 -3.98 9.54 -8.51
CA GLU A 52 -5.45 9.39 -8.44
C GLU A 52 -5.96 9.32 -7.00
N HIS A 53 -5.25 8.62 -6.11
CA HIS A 53 -5.67 8.44 -4.72
C HIS A 53 -5.08 9.46 -3.74
N LEU A 54 -3.91 10.08 -4.03
CA LEU A 54 -3.28 11.07 -3.15
C LEU A 54 -3.44 12.53 -3.63
N SER A 55 -4.16 12.78 -4.74
CA SER A 55 -4.46 14.15 -5.21
C SER A 55 -5.24 15.01 -4.20
N TYR A 56 -5.82 14.41 -3.16
CA TYR A 56 -6.40 15.14 -2.03
C TYR A 56 -5.46 15.10 -0.80
N GLY A 57 -4.35 15.85 -0.87
CA GLY A 57 -3.73 16.41 0.33
C GLY A 57 -2.62 15.64 1.05
N PHE A 58 -2.04 14.57 0.49
CA PHE A 58 -0.88 13.92 1.14
C PHE A 58 0.46 14.56 0.72
N ALA A 59 0.69 15.78 1.20
CA ALA A 59 1.87 16.59 0.89
C ALA A 59 3.16 16.17 1.63
N LYS A 60 3.17 15.06 2.38
CA LYS A 60 4.34 14.60 3.13
C LYS A 60 4.04 13.25 3.77
N ASN A 61 4.29 12.15 3.07
CA ASN A 61 4.69 10.93 3.75
C ASN A 61 5.32 9.93 2.80
N GLN A 62 6.32 9.25 3.33
CA GLN A 62 7.29 8.41 2.64
C GLN A 62 6.58 7.33 1.82
N ILE A 63 6.59 7.49 0.50
CA ILE A 63 6.19 6.43 -0.42
C ILE A 63 7.40 5.50 -0.54
N SER A 64 7.39 4.39 0.19
CA SER A 64 8.36 3.32 0.00
C SER A 64 7.87 2.39 -1.11
N ILE A 65 8.35 2.63 -2.32
CA ILE A 65 8.07 1.79 -3.49
C ILE A 65 9.03 0.60 -3.45
N PHE A 66 8.51 -0.60 -3.14
CA PHE A 66 9.24 -1.85 -3.33
C PHE A 66 8.85 -2.40 -4.69
N THR A 67 9.73 -2.23 -5.67
CA THR A 67 9.63 -2.85 -7.00
C THR A 67 10.78 -3.84 -7.11
N SER A 68 10.51 -5.07 -7.55
CA SER A 68 11.54 -6.08 -7.80
C SER A 68 12.32 -5.78 -9.07
#